data_AF-A0A7C1JYS3-F1
#
_entry.id   AF-A0A7C1JYS3-F1
#
_cell.length_a   1.000
_cell.length_b   1.000
_cell.length_c   1.000
_cell.angle_alpha   90.00
_cell.angle_beta   90.00
_cell.angle_gamma   90.00
#
_symmetry.space_group_name_H-M   'P 1'
#
loop_
_entity.id
_entity.type
_entity.pdbx_description
1 polymer ?
#
loop_
_entity_poly.entity_id
_entity_poly.type
_entity_poly.pdbx_seq_one_letter_code
_entity_poly.pdbx_strand_id
1 'polypeptide(L)'
;MLGQNLVLDMGEGEEGTSDLIVYYGPLGAGVVASIQFLDADQQVIYSASLRLSANVGGAQVQVTYPNAPTPYRFVRFTSMLSAYTIDAVQAVTYRPDSDNDGLPDAWEIQYGLDPLDPAGDHGAAGDPDNDGLTNLQEWTAGTHPNNPDTDGDGLPDGWEVQYALDPLDPAGDHGAAGDPDNDGRTNLEEYLTGTNPVEFDGALFLPLVLRE
;
A
#
# COMPACT_ATOMS: atom_id res chain seq x y z
N MET A 1 18.37 -31.72 21.00
CA MET A 1 19.48 -30.92 20.46
C MET A 1 19.31 -30.90 18.94
N LEU A 2 18.72 -29.84 18.40
CA LEU A 2 18.45 -29.70 16.96
C LEU A 2 19.54 -28.79 16.36
N GLY A 3 20.57 -29.39 15.75
CA GLY A 3 21.41 -28.75 14.75
C GLY A 3 21.04 -29.35 13.38
N GLN A 4 21.07 -28.68 12.24
CA GLN A 4 21.84 -27.50 11.85
C GLN A 4 21.05 -26.51 10.97
N ASN A 5 19.75 -26.71 10.78
CA ASN A 5 18.86 -25.80 10.06
C ASN A 5 17.43 -26.08 10.52
N LEU A 6 16.90 -25.28 11.45
CA LEU A 6 15.48 -25.37 11.81
C LEU A 6 14.70 -24.49 10.84
N VAL A 7 13.77 -25.08 10.10
CA VAL A 7 12.82 -24.34 9.27
C VAL A 7 11.46 -24.45 9.93
N LEU A 8 10.86 -23.32 10.26
CA LEU A 8 9.51 -23.22 10.78
C LEU A 8 8.60 -22.72 9.67
N ASP A 9 7.49 -23.42 9.48
CA ASP A 9 6.40 -23.05 8.58
C ASP A 9 5.35 -22.28 9.39
N MET A 10 4.98 -21.08 8.93
CA MET A 10 3.98 -20.25 9.58
C MET A 10 2.54 -20.76 9.36
N GLY A 11 2.28 -21.51 8.30
CA GLY A 11 0.94 -21.92 7.87
C GLY A 11 0.38 -21.08 6.70
N GLU A 12 -0.56 -21.66 5.95
CA GLU A 12 -1.15 -21.03 4.76
C GLU A 12 -2.24 -20.07 5.18
N GLY A 13 -2.11 -18.81 4.76
CA GLY A 13 -2.91 -17.70 5.28
C GLY A 13 -2.40 -17.14 6.62
N GLU A 14 -1.28 -17.63 7.14
CA GLU A 14 -0.63 -17.16 8.37
C GLU A 14 0.77 -16.58 8.06
N GLU A 15 1.02 -16.21 6.80
CA GLU A 15 2.28 -15.62 6.39
C GLU A 15 2.56 -14.31 7.14
N GLY A 16 3.80 -14.13 7.58
CA GLY A 16 4.21 -12.92 8.28
C GLY A 16 4.67 -11.84 7.31
N THR A 17 4.31 -10.59 7.56
CA THR A 17 4.75 -9.41 6.80
C THR A 17 5.55 -8.42 7.67
N SER A 18 5.76 -8.77 8.93
CA SER A 18 6.28 -7.91 9.99
C SER A 18 7.42 -8.59 10.75
N ASP A 19 7.99 -7.84 11.71
CA ASP A 19 8.94 -8.35 12.67
C ASP A 19 8.50 -9.68 13.31
N LEU A 20 9.49 -10.51 13.62
CA LEU A 20 9.27 -11.84 14.20
C LEU A 20 9.75 -11.86 15.65
N ILE A 21 8.89 -12.30 16.57
CA ILE A 21 9.28 -12.64 17.93
C ILE A 21 9.73 -14.10 17.95
N VAL A 22 10.94 -14.34 18.44
CA VAL A 22 11.54 -15.66 18.61
C VAL A 22 11.61 -15.99 20.09
N TYR A 23 10.89 -17.02 20.52
CA TYR A 23 10.94 -17.55 21.88
C TYR A 23 11.97 -18.68 21.94
N TYR A 24 12.88 -18.62 22.90
CA TYR A 24 13.97 -19.58 23.04
C TYR A 24 14.17 -20.02 24.49
N GLY A 25 14.64 -21.25 24.65
CA GLY A 25 14.83 -21.88 25.96
C GLY A 25 16.04 -21.32 26.75
N PRO A 26 16.35 -21.89 27.92
CA PRO A 26 17.49 -21.47 28.74
C PRO A 26 18.85 -21.65 28.03
N LEU A 27 19.72 -20.65 28.16
CA LEU A 27 21.07 -20.61 27.60
C LEU A 27 22.11 -20.26 28.68
N GLY A 28 23.14 -21.08 28.79
CA GLY A 28 24.27 -20.84 29.71
C GLY A 28 25.22 -19.72 29.26
N ALA A 29 25.19 -19.34 27.98
CA ALA A 29 25.97 -18.26 27.39
C ALA A 29 25.21 -17.66 26.20
N GLY A 30 25.52 -16.41 25.83
CA GLY A 30 24.94 -15.79 24.64
C GLY A 30 25.33 -16.51 23.36
N VAL A 31 24.41 -16.55 22.39
CA VAL A 31 24.58 -17.21 21.10
C VAL A 31 24.30 -16.20 19.98
N VAL A 32 25.14 -16.20 18.96
CA VAL A 32 24.87 -15.49 17.71
C VAL A 32 24.60 -16.53 16.62
N ALA A 33 23.42 -16.45 16.03
CA ALA A 33 22.95 -17.28 14.94
C ALA A 33 22.49 -16.38 13.78
N SER A 34 22.09 -16.99 12.68
CA SER A 34 21.40 -16.28 11.59
C SER A 34 19.96 -16.78 11.45
N ILE A 35 19.09 -15.88 11.02
CA ILE A 35 17.71 -16.15 10.70
C ILE A 35 17.45 -15.68 9.28
N GLN A 36 16.70 -16.47 8.51
CA GLN A 36 16.35 -16.16 7.13
C GLN A 36 14.84 -16.25 7.00
N PHE A 37 14.26 -15.28 6.32
CA PHE A 37 12.85 -15.24 5.97
C PHE A 37 12.72 -15.72 4.53
N LEU A 38 11.78 -16.62 4.28
CA LEU A 38 11.58 -17.24 2.97
C LEU A 38 10.12 -17.15 2.54
N ASP A 39 9.90 -16.99 1.24
CA ASP A 39 8.57 -17.01 0.62
C ASP A 39 7.97 -18.43 0.53
N ALA A 40 6.79 -18.56 -0.07
CA ALA A 40 6.09 -19.84 -0.26
C ALA A 40 6.89 -20.85 -1.12
N ASP A 41 7.77 -20.37 -2.00
CA ASP A 41 8.64 -21.19 -2.85
C ASP A 41 9.99 -21.50 -2.18
N GLN A 42 10.14 -21.17 -0.88
CA GLN A 42 11.35 -21.31 -0.08
C GLN A 42 12.56 -20.53 -0.61
N GLN A 43 12.33 -19.44 -1.36
CA GLN A 43 13.38 -18.50 -1.70
C GLN A 43 13.65 -17.57 -0.54
N VAL A 44 14.93 -17.28 -0.28
CA VAL A 44 15.31 -16.34 0.78
C VAL A 44 15.00 -14.92 0.32
N ILE A 45 14.07 -14.27 1.02
CA ILE A 45 13.66 -12.88 0.74
C ILE A 45 14.33 -11.88 1.70
N TYR A 46 14.76 -12.34 2.88
CA TYR A 46 15.53 -11.52 3.82
C TYR A 46 16.38 -12.37 4.76
N SER A 47 17.44 -11.79 5.33
CA SER A 47 18.29 -12.46 6.32
C SER A 47 18.75 -11.47 7.39
N ALA A 48 18.76 -11.90 8.64
CA ALA A 48 19.18 -11.11 9.79
C ALA A 48 20.08 -11.90 10.75
N SER A 49 20.79 -11.16 11.60
CA SER A 49 21.51 -11.73 12.74
C SER A 49 20.54 -11.97 13.90
N LEU A 50 20.56 -13.18 14.46
CA LEU A 50 19.83 -13.52 15.67
C LEU A 50 20.78 -13.53 16.86
N ARG A 51 20.56 -12.63 17.82
CA ARG A 51 21.38 -12.49 19.03
C ARG A 51 20.58 -12.97 20.24
N LEU A 52 20.92 -14.15 20.75
CA LEU A 52 20.30 -14.74 21.93
C LEU A 52 21.15 -14.46 23.17
N SER A 53 20.53 -14.02 24.26
CA SER A 53 21.23 -13.72 25.50
C SER A 53 21.14 -14.90 26.48
N ALA A 54 22.14 -15.04 27.36
CA ALA A 54 22.09 -16.05 28.42
C ALA A 54 20.89 -15.82 29.35
N ASN A 55 20.20 -16.89 29.71
CA ASN A 55 18.94 -16.85 30.46
C ASN A 55 18.70 -18.18 31.19
N VAL A 56 17.90 -18.13 32.26
CA VAL A 56 17.72 -19.28 33.18
C VAL A 56 16.37 -19.99 32.96
N GLY A 57 15.40 -19.37 32.29
CA GLY A 57 14.01 -19.86 32.23
C GLY A 57 13.28 -19.64 30.91
N GLY A 58 14.00 -19.45 29.80
CA GLY A 58 13.41 -19.04 28.53
C GLY A 58 13.42 -17.51 28.37
N ALA A 59 13.42 -17.03 27.13
CA ALA A 59 13.44 -15.60 26.79
C ALA A 59 12.89 -15.40 25.37
N GLN A 60 12.69 -14.14 24.99
CA GLN A 60 12.28 -13.76 23.65
C GLN A 60 13.21 -12.71 23.05
N VAL A 61 13.29 -12.66 21.73
CA VAL A 61 13.97 -11.61 20.98
C VAL A 61 13.15 -11.26 19.75
N GLN A 62 13.03 -9.97 19.46
CA GLN A 62 12.43 -9.48 18.23
C GLN A 62 13.50 -9.42 17.14
N VAL A 63 13.13 -9.90 15.96
CA VAL A 63 13.94 -9.83 14.75
C VAL A 63 13.22 -8.92 13.76
N THR A 64 13.89 -7.84 13.37
CA THR A 64 13.31 -6.89 12.42
C THR A 64 13.23 -7.47 11.01
N TYR A 65 12.08 -7.29 10.37
CA TYR A 65 11.82 -7.65 8.98
C TYR A 65 11.44 -6.38 8.20
N PRO A 66 12.39 -5.72 7.51
CA PRO A 66 12.19 -4.39 6.96
C PRO A 66 11.43 -4.35 5.62
N ASN A 67 11.08 -5.50 5.03
CA ASN A 67 10.56 -5.59 3.66
C ASN A 67 9.06 -5.93 3.63
N ALA A 68 8.24 -5.03 4.16
CA ALA A 68 6.80 -5.21 4.37
C ALA A 68 5.88 -5.07 3.13
N PRO A 69 6.26 -5.60 1.94
CA PRO A 69 5.19 -6.16 1.09
C PRO A 69 5.40 -7.63 0.73
N THR A 70 6.56 -8.24 1.02
CA THR A 70 6.78 -9.66 0.67
C THR A 70 6.49 -10.53 1.89
N PRO A 71 5.35 -11.25 1.95
CA PRO A 71 5.08 -12.14 3.06
C PRO A 71 6.11 -13.28 3.12
N TYR A 72 6.67 -13.55 4.30
CA TYR A 72 7.42 -14.76 4.55
C TYR A 72 6.48 -15.88 5.01
N ARG A 73 6.65 -17.04 4.38
CA ARG A 73 5.96 -18.26 4.76
C ARG A 73 6.79 -19.13 5.69
N PHE A 74 8.11 -19.09 5.52
CA PHE A 74 9.02 -19.87 6.33
C PHE A 74 10.07 -19.01 7.01
N VAL A 75 10.55 -19.48 8.14
CA VAL A 75 11.68 -18.90 8.87
C VAL A 75 12.71 -19.98 9.09
N ARG A 76 13.94 -19.75 8.60
CA ARG A 76 15.07 -20.68 8.74
C ARG A 76 16.10 -20.13 9.72
N PHE A 77 16.42 -20.91 10.73
CA PHE A 77 17.47 -20.64 11.71
C PHE A 77 18.71 -21.47 11.40
N THR A 78 19.87 -20.81 11.31
CA THR A 78 21.17 -21.45 11.06
C THR A 78 22.17 -21.00 12.12
N SER A 79 22.95 -21.94 12.66
CA SER A 79 23.96 -21.66 13.68
C SER A 79 25.18 -22.56 13.52
N MET A 80 26.36 -22.00 13.84
CA MET A 80 27.62 -22.75 13.89
C MET A 80 27.86 -23.46 15.23
N LEU A 81 27.05 -23.18 16.26
CA LEU A 81 27.15 -23.76 17.60
C LEU A 81 25.81 -24.37 18.04
N SER A 82 25.86 -25.61 18.57
CA SER A 82 24.74 -26.55 18.64
C SER A 82 23.85 -26.49 19.90
N ALA A 83 23.74 -25.39 20.63
CA ALA A 83 23.04 -25.40 21.92
C ALA A 83 22.12 -24.20 22.16
N TYR A 84 21.06 -24.08 21.36
CA TYR A 84 19.86 -23.37 21.77
C TYR A 84 18.61 -24.13 21.30
N THR A 85 17.50 -23.96 22.01
CA THR A 85 16.18 -24.42 21.57
C THR A 85 15.37 -23.21 21.17
N ILE A 86 14.68 -23.30 20.03
CA ILE A 86 13.60 -22.38 19.70
C ILE A 86 12.32 -23.07 20.17
N ASP A 87 11.60 -22.41 21.05
CA ASP A 87 10.38 -22.94 21.66
C ASP A 87 9.17 -22.56 20.80
N ALA A 88 9.13 -21.33 20.27
CA ALA A 88 8.11 -20.84 19.36
C ALA A 88 8.61 -19.64 18.55
N VAL A 89 7.91 -19.35 17.46
CA VAL A 89 7.98 -18.07 16.75
C VAL A 89 6.60 -17.48 16.62
N GLN A 90 6.52 -16.15 16.59
CA GLN A 90 5.27 -15.41 16.44
C GLN A 90 5.56 -14.21 15.54
N ALA A 91 4.83 -14.07 14.43
CA ALA A 91 4.80 -12.81 13.71
C ALA A 91 4.16 -11.75 14.61
N VAL A 92 4.78 -10.57 14.73
CA VAL A 92 4.12 -9.43 15.36
C VAL A 92 2.85 -9.16 14.56
N THR A 93 1.69 -9.06 15.20
CA THR A 93 0.41 -8.91 14.49
C THR A 93 0.52 -7.80 13.44
N TYR A 94 0.40 -8.18 12.16
CA TYR A 94 0.29 -7.24 11.06
C TYR A 94 -0.96 -6.41 11.30
N ARG A 95 -0.78 -5.12 11.61
CA ARG A 95 -1.86 -4.15 11.51
C ARG A 95 -1.91 -3.77 10.03
N PRO A 96 -2.98 -4.11 9.30
CA PRO A 96 -3.10 -3.70 7.91
C PRO A 96 -3.34 -2.19 7.75
N ASP A 97 -3.55 -1.49 8.86
CA ASP A 97 -3.81 -0.06 9.01
C ASP A 97 -3.22 0.34 10.38
N SER A 98 -1.97 0.80 10.36
CA SER A 98 -1.09 0.92 11.52
C SER A 98 -1.44 2.14 12.38
N ASP A 99 -1.90 3.23 11.77
CA ASP A 99 -2.30 4.47 12.43
C ASP A 99 -3.82 4.62 12.61
N ASN A 100 -4.60 3.68 12.07
CA ASN A 100 -6.04 3.57 12.24
C ASN A 100 -6.85 4.69 11.59
N ASP A 101 -6.39 5.19 10.44
CA ASP A 101 -7.07 6.23 9.67
C ASP A 101 -7.99 5.69 8.55
N GLY A 102 -7.88 4.39 8.25
CA GLY A 102 -8.69 3.69 7.25
C GLY A 102 -8.00 3.44 5.92
N LEU A 103 -6.76 3.91 5.73
CA LEU A 103 -5.89 3.54 4.63
C LEU A 103 -5.13 2.24 4.96
N PRO A 104 -4.92 1.34 3.98
CA PRO A 104 -4.06 0.19 4.20
C PRO A 104 -2.56 0.55 4.12
N ASP A 105 -1.73 0.09 5.07
CA ASP A 105 -0.27 0.32 5.09
C ASP A 105 0.38 -0.03 3.74
N ALA A 106 -0.05 -1.13 3.12
CA ALA A 106 0.51 -1.58 1.85
C ALA A 106 0.24 -0.61 0.70
N TRP A 107 -0.92 0.04 0.70
CA TRP A 107 -1.29 1.05 -0.28
C TRP A 107 -0.49 2.34 -0.03
N GLU A 108 -0.45 2.81 1.22
CA GLU A 108 0.34 3.99 1.60
C GLU A 108 1.81 3.84 1.21
N ILE A 109 2.43 2.71 1.54
CA ILE A 109 3.82 2.39 1.15
C ILE A 109 3.98 2.35 -0.37
N GLN A 110 3.02 1.75 -1.10
CA GLN A 110 3.08 1.67 -2.56
C GLN A 110 3.14 3.04 -3.20
N TYR A 111 2.38 4.00 -2.68
CA TYR A 111 2.28 5.36 -3.21
C TYR A 111 3.16 6.39 -2.49
N GLY A 112 4.00 5.95 -1.54
CA GLY A 112 5.00 6.79 -0.88
C GLY A 112 4.47 7.67 0.26
N LEU A 113 3.31 7.31 0.82
CA LEU A 113 2.76 7.90 2.05
C LEU A 113 3.39 7.24 3.29
N ASP A 114 3.16 7.82 4.48
CA ASP A 114 3.67 7.31 5.77
C ASP A 114 2.58 6.55 6.52
N PRO A 115 2.64 5.20 6.63
CA PRO A 115 1.62 4.36 7.28
C PRO A 115 1.51 4.56 8.81
N LEU A 116 2.27 5.50 9.37
CA LEU A 116 2.25 5.85 10.78
C LEU A 116 1.76 7.29 11.03
N ASP A 117 1.41 8.05 9.97
CA ASP A 117 0.95 9.43 10.06
C ASP A 117 -0.51 9.59 9.60
N PRO A 118 -1.48 9.61 10.53
CA PRO A 118 -2.91 9.58 10.21
C PRO A 118 -3.46 10.93 9.73
N ALA A 119 -2.59 11.89 9.39
CA ALA A 119 -2.96 13.27 9.12
C ALA A 119 -2.04 13.92 8.07
N GLY A 120 -2.37 15.18 7.74
CA GLY A 120 -1.62 15.93 6.72
C GLY A 120 -1.75 15.28 5.34
N ASP A 121 -0.71 15.41 4.53
CA ASP A 121 -0.66 14.83 3.18
C ASP A 121 -0.60 13.29 3.23
N HIS A 122 -0.20 12.69 4.36
CA HIS A 122 -0.10 11.22 4.48
C HIS A 122 -1.42 10.57 4.86
N GLY A 123 -2.21 11.21 5.72
CA GLY A 123 -3.44 10.59 6.22
C GLY A 123 -4.59 10.51 5.22
N ALA A 124 -5.62 9.77 5.58
CA ALA A 124 -6.84 9.51 4.80
C ALA A 124 -7.56 10.76 4.26
N ALA A 125 -7.42 11.90 4.94
CA ALA A 125 -8.02 13.18 4.55
C ALA A 125 -7.04 14.14 3.83
N GLY A 126 -5.81 13.71 3.59
CA GLY A 126 -4.81 14.43 2.80
C GLY A 126 -5.16 14.45 1.32
N ASP A 127 -4.63 15.44 0.61
CA ASP A 127 -4.77 15.66 -0.83
C ASP A 127 -3.41 16.18 -1.33
N PRO A 128 -2.42 15.29 -1.52
CA PRO A 128 -1.02 15.68 -1.73
C PRO A 128 -0.78 16.35 -3.09
N ASP A 129 -1.54 15.97 -4.11
CA ASP A 129 -1.43 16.51 -5.46
C ASP A 129 -2.42 17.65 -5.77
N ASN A 130 -3.36 17.92 -4.85
CA ASN A 130 -4.29 19.04 -4.89
C ASN A 130 -5.27 18.97 -6.07
N ASP A 131 -5.70 17.78 -6.43
CA ASP A 131 -6.69 17.55 -7.49
C ASP A 131 -8.15 17.57 -6.98
N GLY A 132 -8.32 17.54 -5.66
CA GLY A 132 -9.61 17.58 -4.98
C GLY A 132 -10.12 16.23 -4.48
N LEU A 133 -9.39 15.13 -4.68
CA LEU A 133 -9.62 13.86 -4.02
C LEU A 133 -8.74 13.73 -2.77
N THR A 134 -9.33 13.18 -1.71
CA THR A 134 -8.53 12.76 -0.56
C THR A 134 -7.89 11.39 -0.83
N ASN A 135 -6.78 11.08 -0.16
CA ASN A 135 -6.12 9.77 -0.22
C ASN A 135 -7.12 8.60 -0.07
N LEU A 136 -8.13 8.72 0.81
CA LEU A 136 -9.17 7.70 0.97
C LEU A 136 -10.10 7.56 -0.24
N GLN A 137 -10.46 8.69 -0.87
CA GLN A 137 -11.24 8.69 -2.10
C GLN A 137 -10.44 8.09 -3.25
N GLU A 138 -9.15 8.41 -3.35
CA GLU A 138 -8.27 7.85 -4.37
C GLU A 138 -8.04 6.36 -4.20
N TRP A 139 -7.84 5.89 -2.97
CA TRP A 139 -7.81 4.46 -2.68
C TRP A 139 -9.09 3.76 -3.16
N THR A 140 -10.25 4.41 -3.01
CA THR A 140 -11.54 3.87 -3.45
C THR A 140 -11.72 3.95 -4.97
N ALA A 141 -11.23 5.02 -5.60
CA ALA A 141 -11.31 5.25 -7.04
C ALA A 141 -10.25 4.46 -7.83
N GLY A 142 -9.18 4.00 -7.16
CA GLY A 142 -8.04 3.33 -7.79
C GLY A 142 -7.04 4.30 -8.43
N THR A 143 -7.12 5.59 -8.10
CA THR A 143 -6.23 6.65 -8.59
C THR A 143 -4.97 6.78 -7.71
N HIS A 144 -4.07 7.70 -8.07
CA HIS A 144 -2.74 7.79 -7.49
C HIS A 144 -2.55 9.08 -6.64
N PRO A 145 -2.33 9.00 -5.31
CA PRO A 145 -2.37 10.14 -4.36
C PRO A 145 -1.28 11.19 -4.47
N ASN A 146 -0.42 11.08 -5.46
CA ASN A 146 0.62 12.09 -5.72
C ASN A 146 0.68 12.40 -7.22
N ASN A 147 -0.38 12.09 -7.96
CA ASN A 147 -0.49 12.32 -9.39
C ASN A 147 -1.93 12.75 -9.71
N PRO A 148 -2.16 14.04 -10.00
CA PRO A 148 -3.50 14.59 -10.11
C PRO A 148 -4.27 14.15 -11.36
N ASP A 149 -3.68 13.32 -12.22
CA ASP A 149 -4.19 12.86 -13.54
C ASP A 149 -3.60 11.46 -13.78
N THR A 150 -4.30 10.43 -13.30
CA THR A 150 -3.80 9.06 -13.20
C THR A 150 -3.65 8.39 -14.57
N ASP A 151 -4.57 8.66 -15.50
CA ASP A 151 -4.55 8.06 -16.83
C ASP A 151 -3.75 8.89 -17.87
N GLY A 152 -3.44 10.14 -17.54
CA GLY A 152 -2.53 11.01 -18.27
C GLY A 152 -3.15 11.68 -19.49
N ASP A 153 -4.47 11.91 -19.47
CA ASP A 153 -5.20 12.49 -20.60
C ASP A 153 -5.33 14.03 -20.55
N GLY A 154 -4.99 14.63 -19.40
CA GLY A 154 -5.04 16.06 -19.13
C GLY A 154 -6.24 16.54 -18.32
N LEU A 155 -7.16 15.66 -17.91
CA LEU A 155 -8.21 15.92 -16.94
C LEU A 155 -7.74 15.50 -15.53
N PRO A 156 -8.03 16.28 -14.47
CA PRO A 156 -7.70 15.83 -13.12
C PRO A 156 -8.65 14.74 -12.61
N ASP A 157 -8.13 13.76 -11.86
CA ASP A 157 -8.94 12.63 -11.37
C ASP A 157 -10.13 13.13 -10.52
N GLY A 158 -9.90 14.12 -9.66
CA GLY A 158 -10.94 14.74 -8.85
C GLY A 158 -12.02 15.45 -9.65
N TRP A 159 -11.68 16.04 -10.80
CA TRP A 159 -12.67 16.65 -11.68
C TRP A 159 -13.52 15.57 -12.38
N GLU A 160 -12.88 14.51 -12.86
CA GLU A 160 -13.57 13.40 -13.51
C GLU A 160 -14.54 12.70 -12.56
N VAL A 161 -14.08 12.38 -11.34
CA VAL A 161 -14.92 11.78 -10.29
C VAL A 161 -16.10 12.70 -9.93
N GLN A 162 -15.90 14.02 -9.87
CA GLN A 162 -16.98 14.98 -9.59
C GLN A 162 -18.11 14.89 -10.62
N TYR A 163 -17.78 14.65 -11.90
CA TYR A 163 -18.73 14.54 -13.00
C TYR A 163 -19.09 13.11 -13.39
N ALA A 164 -18.70 12.14 -12.57
CA ALA A 164 -18.94 10.70 -12.78
C ALA A 164 -18.35 10.16 -14.10
N LEU A 165 -17.21 10.72 -14.50
CA LEU A 165 -16.31 10.13 -15.49
C LEU A 165 -15.39 9.11 -14.80
N ASP A 166 -14.68 8.30 -15.59
CA ASP A 166 -13.76 7.27 -15.09
C ASP A 166 -12.31 7.80 -15.19
N PRO A 167 -11.66 8.16 -14.06
CA PRO A 167 -10.31 8.73 -14.04
C PRO A 167 -9.19 7.73 -14.43
N LEU A 168 -9.57 6.52 -14.85
CA LEU A 168 -8.67 5.47 -15.31
C LEU A 168 -8.87 5.15 -16.80
N ASP A 169 -9.76 5.86 -17.50
CA ASP A 169 -10.07 5.68 -18.93
C ASP A 169 -9.80 6.96 -19.76
N PRO A 170 -8.63 7.05 -20.43
CA PRO A 170 -8.18 8.29 -21.08
C PRO A 170 -8.87 8.54 -22.43
N ALA A 171 -9.97 7.85 -22.71
CA ALA A 171 -10.59 7.80 -24.03
C ALA A 171 -12.12 7.71 -23.96
N GLY A 172 -12.74 7.76 -25.15
CA GLY A 172 -14.19 7.66 -25.26
C GLY A 172 -14.89 8.86 -24.62
N ASP A 173 -16.02 8.60 -23.98
CA ASP A 173 -16.80 9.64 -23.27
C ASP A 173 -16.13 10.07 -21.97
N HIS A 174 -15.21 9.27 -21.42
CA HIS A 174 -14.49 9.61 -20.18
C HIS A 174 -13.32 10.55 -20.46
N GLY A 175 -12.55 10.27 -21.50
CA GLY A 175 -11.34 11.04 -21.75
C GLY A 175 -11.55 12.49 -22.22
N ALA A 176 -10.46 13.25 -22.28
CA ALA A 176 -10.37 14.68 -22.61
C ALA A 176 -11.06 15.10 -23.92
N ALA A 177 -11.14 14.19 -24.89
CA ALA A 177 -11.78 14.40 -26.19
C ALA A 177 -13.24 13.89 -26.26
N GLY A 178 -13.76 13.32 -25.17
CA GLY A 178 -15.14 12.89 -25.03
C GLY A 178 -16.12 14.05 -25.02
N ASP A 179 -17.36 13.77 -25.42
CA ASP A 179 -18.51 14.69 -25.44
C ASP A 179 -19.74 13.87 -24.96
N PRO A 180 -19.83 13.58 -23.65
CA PRO A 180 -20.82 12.65 -23.10
C PRO A 180 -22.25 13.12 -23.33
N ASP A 181 -22.48 14.44 -23.30
CA ASP A 181 -23.79 15.05 -23.40
C ASP A 181 -24.16 15.47 -24.83
N ASN A 182 -23.21 15.38 -25.77
CA ASN A 182 -23.36 15.67 -27.19
C ASN A 182 -23.76 17.12 -27.48
N ASP A 183 -23.27 18.06 -26.67
CA ASP A 183 -23.51 19.49 -26.86
C ASP A 183 -22.51 20.18 -27.79
N GLY A 184 -21.46 19.45 -28.17
CA GLY A 184 -20.42 19.87 -29.09
C GLY A 184 -19.19 20.49 -28.44
N ARG A 185 -19.04 20.40 -27.11
CA ARG A 185 -17.79 20.66 -26.39
C ARG A 185 -17.16 19.36 -25.91
N THR A 186 -15.84 19.34 -25.80
CA THR A 186 -15.15 18.20 -25.20
C THR A 186 -14.97 18.39 -23.69
N ASN A 187 -14.83 17.29 -22.95
CA ASN A 187 -14.52 17.31 -21.51
C ASN A 187 -13.38 18.29 -21.16
N LEU A 188 -12.30 18.32 -21.95
CA LEU A 188 -11.20 19.27 -21.76
C LEU A 188 -11.61 20.74 -21.95
N GLU A 189 -12.44 21.04 -22.96
CA GLU A 189 -12.94 22.40 -23.18
C GLU A 189 -13.82 22.85 -22.01
N GLU A 190 -14.60 21.93 -21.45
CA GLU A 190 -15.50 22.19 -20.33
C GLU A 190 -14.76 22.32 -19.01
N TYR A 191 -13.75 21.49 -18.76
CA TYR A 191 -12.84 21.66 -17.64
C TYR A 191 -12.17 23.05 -17.67
N LEU A 192 -11.65 23.47 -18.83
CA LEU A 192 -11.00 24.77 -19.00
C LEU A 192 -11.95 25.96 -18.89
N THR A 193 -13.24 25.77 -19.20
CA THR A 193 -14.24 26.84 -19.17
C THR A 193 -15.16 26.81 -17.94
N GLY A 194 -15.07 25.75 -17.13
CA GLY A 194 -15.86 25.56 -15.92
C GLY A 194 -17.33 25.22 -16.20
N THR A 195 -17.62 24.49 -17.28
CA THR A 195 -18.96 23.98 -17.62
C THR A 195 -19.12 22.50 -17.26
N ASN A 196 -20.30 21.93 -17.51
CA ASN A 196 -20.67 20.60 -17.02
C ASN A 196 -20.67 19.55 -18.15
N PRO A 197 -19.70 18.61 -18.16
CA PRO A 197 -19.53 17.63 -19.25
C PRO A 197 -20.63 16.61 -19.42
N VAL A 198 -21.59 16.58 -18.51
CA VAL A 198 -22.72 15.65 -18.54
C VAL A 198 -24.06 16.37 -18.62
N GLU A 199 -24.08 17.68 -18.86
CA GLU A 199 -25.29 18.50 -18.98
C GLU A 199 -25.23 19.43 -20.18
N PHE A 200 -26.13 19.17 -21.15
CA PHE A 200 -26.23 19.92 -22.40
C PHE A 200 -26.36 21.45 -22.19
N ASP A 201 -25.23 22.16 -22.20
CA ASP A 201 -25.13 23.59 -21.88
C ASP A 201 -24.39 24.42 -22.96
N GLY A 202 -23.73 23.73 -23.90
CA GLY A 202 -22.96 24.23 -25.03
C GLY A 202 -23.78 24.86 -26.15
N ALA A 203 -25.12 24.72 -26.12
CA ALA A 203 -26.01 25.33 -27.09
C ALA A 203 -26.28 26.83 -26.83
N LEU A 204 -25.25 27.66 -26.83
CA LEU A 204 -25.39 29.08 -27.17
C LEU A 204 -25.53 29.27 -28.69
N PHE A 205 -26.45 28.54 -29.34
CA PHE A 205 -27.08 29.05 -30.55
C PHE A 205 -28.14 30.05 -30.13
N LEU A 206 -27.75 31.31 -29.92
CA LEU A 206 -28.69 32.40 -30.15
C LEU A 206 -28.97 32.39 -31.66
N PRO A 207 -30.16 31.99 -32.16
CA PRO A 207 -30.48 32.32 -33.53
C PRO A 207 -30.46 33.84 -33.58
N LEU A 208 -29.57 34.40 -34.38
CA LEU A 208 -29.61 35.80 -34.77
C LEU A 208 -30.96 35.98 -35.47
N VAL A 209 -32.01 36.28 -34.70
CA VAL A 209 -33.25 36.81 -35.23
C VAL A 209 -32.85 38.18 -35.76
N LEU A 210 -32.57 38.23 -37.06
CA LEU A 210 -32.52 39.46 -37.84
C LEU A 210 -33.83 40.21 -37.54
N ARG A 211 -33.74 41.22 -36.67
CA ARG A 211 -34.78 42.21 -36.48
C ARG A 211 -34.60 43.24 -37.59
N GLU A 212 -35.46 43.05 -38.59
CA GLU A 212 -35.96 43.97 -39.62
C GLU A 212 -34.97 44.53 -40.65
#